data_AF-X0TLU9-F1
#
_entry.id   AF-X0TLU9-F1
#
_cell.length_a   1.000
_cell.length_b   1.000
_cell.length_c   1.000
_cell.angle_alpha   90.00
_cell.angle_beta   90.00
_cell.angle_gamma   90.00
#
_symmetry.space_group_name_H-M   'P 1'
#
loop_
_entity.id
_entity.type
_entity.pdbx_description
1 polymer ?
#
loop_
_entity_poly.entity_id
_entity_poly.type
_entity_poly.pdbx_seq_one_letter_code
_entity_poly.pdbx_strand_id
1 'polypeptide(L)'
;QFMLFPKSIDDYVPKNHLSRMISNIVAQLDTKSIEDKYSSLGQNTYHPKILIKLLFYGYAIGERSGRKIASKCETDTAYIYLSQMYKPDFRTINDFRKNNILELSQYFIDILRMCKELGLISVGQMNIDGTKIKANAANRRTKTKEGYQRWIKRIDQKIKQILEEAEATDAKEDELYRDKRGDELPEELNTQEKLKAKIKKVMEKFNNEKEKINLSDPDAKFMKDGRYRIDTSYNCQASLSKEQIMLSSEVISEASDRKALELMVKTTEANLAQPVKEIAADAGYS
;
A
#
# COMPACT_ATOMS: atom_id res chain seq x y z
N GLN A 1 4.79 -8.61 29.89
CA GLN A 1 6.22 -8.86 30.16
C GLN A 1 6.92 -7.51 30.23
N PHE A 2 7.40 -7.10 31.41
CA PHE A 2 8.13 -5.82 31.56
C PHE A 2 9.62 -6.04 31.25
N MET A 3 10.23 -5.12 30.51
CA MET A 3 11.68 -5.07 30.32
C MET A 3 12.25 -3.96 31.21
N LEU A 4 13.31 -4.26 31.94
CA LEU A 4 13.94 -3.32 32.88
C LEU A 4 14.72 -2.21 32.17
N PHE A 5 15.25 -2.52 30.98
CA PHE A 5 15.94 -1.61 30.09
C PHE A 5 15.41 -1.80 28.66
N PRO A 6 15.41 -0.75 27.80
CA PRO A 6 15.12 -0.92 26.39
C PRO A 6 16.18 -1.82 25.74
N LYS A 7 15.73 -2.67 24.81
CA LYS A 7 16.61 -3.47 23.96
C LYS A 7 17.51 -2.58 23.11
N SER A 8 18.73 -3.04 22.84
CA SER A 8 19.60 -2.43 21.83
C SER A 8 18.99 -2.62 20.44
N ILE A 9 19.28 -1.70 19.50
CA ILE A 9 18.92 -1.86 18.08
C ILE A 9 19.46 -3.19 17.53
N ASP A 10 20.63 -3.62 18.03
CA ASP A 10 21.26 -4.90 17.69
C ASP A 10 20.34 -6.09 18.02
N ASP A 11 19.58 -6.06 19.13
CA ASP A 11 18.68 -7.13 19.56
C ASP A 11 17.45 -7.31 18.65
N TYR A 12 17.12 -6.30 17.83
CA TYR A 12 16.00 -6.37 16.88
C TYR A 12 16.39 -7.01 15.54
N VAL A 13 17.69 -7.10 15.23
CA VAL A 13 18.18 -7.66 13.97
C VAL A 13 18.83 -9.04 14.20
N PRO A 14 18.28 -10.13 13.63
CA PRO A 14 18.84 -11.48 13.80
C PRO A 14 20.33 -11.56 13.41
N LYS A 15 21.13 -12.36 14.13
CA LYS A 15 22.59 -12.46 13.90
C LYS A 15 22.98 -12.84 12.46
N ASN A 16 22.14 -13.64 11.79
CA ASN A 16 22.36 -14.10 10.41
C ASN A 16 21.66 -13.22 9.36
N HIS A 17 21.23 -12.00 9.72
CA HIS A 17 20.48 -11.11 8.82
C HIS A 17 21.39 -10.37 7.83
N LEU A 18 20.89 -10.15 6.61
CA LEU A 18 21.63 -9.53 5.49
C LEU A 18 22.20 -8.13 5.86
N SER A 19 21.46 -7.33 6.63
CA SER A 19 21.92 -6.01 7.06
C SER A 19 23.19 -6.05 7.93
N ARG A 20 23.37 -7.05 8.80
CA ARG A 20 24.60 -7.20 9.59
C ARG A 20 25.81 -7.51 8.72
N MET A 21 25.61 -8.40 7.75
CA MET A 21 26.62 -8.78 6.76
C MET A 21 27.06 -7.56 5.93
N ILE A 22 26.10 -6.78 5.41
CA ILE A 22 26.38 -5.52 4.70
C ILE A 22 27.07 -4.50 5.62
N SER A 23 26.63 -4.35 6.86
CA SER A 23 27.23 -3.42 7.82
C SER A 23 28.72 -3.72 8.05
N ASN A 24 29.06 -5.00 8.23
CA ASN A 24 30.42 -5.47 8.41
C ASN A 24 31.28 -5.32 7.15
N ILE A 25 30.74 -5.61 5.97
CA ILE A 25 31.47 -5.49 4.70
C ILE A 25 31.74 -4.00 4.38
N VAL A 26 30.73 -3.13 4.51
CA VAL A 26 30.89 -1.69 4.25
C VAL A 26 31.78 -1.01 5.30
N ALA A 27 31.90 -1.55 6.52
CA ALA A 27 32.86 -1.05 7.50
C ALA A 27 34.32 -1.15 6.99
N GLN A 28 34.65 -2.17 6.20
CA GLN A 28 35.99 -2.42 5.65
C GLN A 28 36.29 -1.65 4.35
N LEU A 29 35.31 -0.97 3.76
CA LEU A 29 35.54 -0.14 2.57
C LEU A 29 36.37 1.11 2.94
N ASP A 30 37.29 1.50 2.04
CA ASP A 30 37.89 2.83 2.06
C ASP A 30 36.94 3.80 1.35
N THR A 31 36.41 4.77 2.11
CA THR A 31 35.46 5.77 1.61
C THR A 31 36.06 7.17 1.46
N LYS A 32 37.39 7.30 1.55
CA LYS A 32 38.12 8.58 1.40
C LYS A 32 37.75 9.37 0.15
N SER A 33 37.61 8.72 -1.01
CA SER A 33 37.26 9.43 -2.26
C SER A 33 35.91 10.16 -2.23
N ILE A 34 35.02 9.84 -1.27
CA ILE A 34 33.80 10.61 -1.00
C ILE A 34 34.01 11.56 0.18
N GLU A 35 34.72 11.14 1.24
CA GLU A 35 35.01 11.98 2.42
C GLU A 35 35.83 13.22 2.06
N ASP A 36 36.80 13.09 1.14
CA ASP A 36 37.65 14.18 0.64
C ASP A 36 36.84 15.24 -0.15
N LYS A 37 35.61 14.93 -0.59
CA LYS A 37 34.68 15.88 -1.22
C LYS A 37 33.87 16.70 -0.19
N TYR A 38 33.89 16.32 1.09
CA TYR A 38 33.06 16.97 2.10
C TYR A 38 33.68 18.30 2.54
N SER A 39 32.84 19.31 2.68
CA SER A 39 33.26 20.61 3.23
C SER A 39 33.71 20.44 4.68
N SER A 40 34.88 21.01 5.02
CA SER A 40 35.34 21.18 6.40
C SER A 40 34.63 22.32 7.14
N LEU A 41 33.78 23.09 6.44
CA LEU A 41 33.00 24.21 6.95
C LEU A 41 31.50 23.91 6.82
N GLY A 42 30.76 24.01 7.92
CA GLY A 42 29.31 23.80 7.98
C GLY A 42 28.91 22.67 8.94
N GLN A 43 27.68 22.16 8.77
CA GLN A 43 27.20 21.00 9.52
C GLN A 43 27.80 19.71 8.94
N ASN A 44 28.28 18.81 9.82
CA ASN A 44 28.85 17.53 9.40
C ASN A 44 27.83 16.68 8.63
N THR A 45 28.13 16.38 7.36
CA THR A 45 27.40 15.43 6.53
C THR A 45 27.48 14.01 7.11
N TYR A 46 26.46 13.18 6.85
CA TYR A 46 26.50 11.75 7.19
C TYR A 46 27.73 11.06 6.60
N HIS A 47 28.38 10.20 7.39
CA HIS A 47 29.51 9.39 6.94
C HIS A 47 29.07 8.53 5.73
N PRO A 48 29.79 8.53 4.60
CA PRO A 48 29.38 7.83 3.38
C PRO A 48 29.04 6.35 3.59
N LYS A 49 29.70 5.66 4.53
CA LYS A 49 29.41 4.27 4.91
C LYS A 49 27.96 4.04 5.34
N ILE A 50 27.28 5.04 5.92
CA ILE A 50 25.85 4.94 6.27
C ILE A 50 25.00 4.93 4.99
N LEU A 51 25.20 5.90 4.10
CA LEU A 51 24.40 6.04 2.89
C LEU A 51 24.66 4.91 1.88
N ILE A 52 25.91 4.43 1.78
CA ILE A 52 26.28 3.21 1.02
C ILE A 52 25.56 1.97 1.56
N LYS A 53 25.50 1.78 2.88
CA LYS A 53 24.75 0.67 3.51
C LYS A 53 23.27 0.71 3.14
N LEU A 54 22.63 1.88 3.24
CA LEU A 54 21.20 2.05 2.98
C LEU A 54 20.86 1.83 1.50
N LEU A 55 21.64 2.42 0.57
CA LEU A 55 21.45 2.24 -0.87
C LEU A 55 21.70 0.78 -1.29
N PHE A 56 22.81 0.17 -0.87
CA PHE A 56 23.12 -1.22 -1.24
C PHE A 56 22.09 -2.20 -0.67
N TYR A 57 21.67 -2.05 0.59
CA TYR A 57 20.65 -2.90 1.19
C TYR A 57 19.29 -2.73 0.51
N GLY A 58 18.86 -1.49 0.27
CA GLY A 58 17.62 -1.21 -0.47
C GLY A 58 17.62 -1.89 -1.83
N TYR A 59 18.70 -1.73 -2.60
CA TYR A 59 18.78 -2.29 -3.95
C TYR A 59 18.84 -3.82 -3.94
N ALA A 60 19.48 -4.41 -2.94
CA ALA A 60 19.52 -5.86 -2.73
C ALA A 60 18.14 -6.47 -2.41
N ILE A 61 17.22 -5.69 -1.82
CA ILE A 61 15.83 -6.11 -1.56
C ILE A 61 14.80 -5.53 -2.57
N GLY A 62 15.27 -4.90 -3.64
CA GLY A 62 14.42 -4.34 -4.70
C GLY A 62 13.83 -2.95 -4.43
N GLU A 63 14.18 -2.30 -3.32
CA GLU A 63 13.72 -0.94 -3.01
C GLU A 63 14.60 0.12 -3.67
N ARG A 64 14.04 0.97 -4.54
CA ARG A 64 14.80 1.94 -5.36
C ARG A 64 14.48 3.40 -5.09
N SER A 65 13.35 3.69 -4.44
CA SER A 65 12.94 5.07 -4.12
C SER A 65 13.72 5.61 -2.92
N GLY A 66 14.25 6.83 -3.04
CA GLY A 66 14.85 7.54 -1.91
C GLY A 66 13.85 7.82 -0.79
N ARG A 67 12.60 8.16 -1.15
CA ARG A 67 11.50 8.43 -0.21
C ARG A 67 11.16 7.19 0.62
N LYS A 68 11.07 6.02 -0.02
CA LYS A 68 10.83 4.74 0.67
C LYS A 68 12.02 4.31 1.53
N ILE A 69 13.25 4.54 1.09
CA ILE A 69 14.45 4.29 1.94
C ILE A 69 14.42 5.17 3.18
N ALA A 70 14.10 6.47 3.05
CA ALA A 70 13.96 7.40 4.18
C ALA A 70 12.85 6.97 5.16
N SER A 71 11.66 6.64 4.64
CA SER A 71 10.52 6.14 5.46
C SER A 71 10.85 4.84 6.20
N LYS A 72 11.61 3.92 5.56
CA LYS A 72 12.10 2.70 6.22
C LYS A 72 13.14 2.97 7.31
N CYS A 73 13.93 4.04 7.22
CA CYS A 73 14.84 4.45 8.31
C CYS A 73 14.10 4.89 9.59
N GLU A 74 12.78 5.08 9.55
CA GLU A 74 11.96 5.41 10.71
C GLU A 74 11.22 4.19 11.30
N THR A 75 11.00 3.15 10.50
CA THR A 75 10.02 2.08 10.77
C THR A 75 10.60 0.67 10.67
N ASP A 76 11.56 0.42 9.79
CA ASP A 76 12.13 -0.91 9.55
C ASP A 76 13.41 -1.12 10.39
N THR A 77 13.40 -2.15 11.22
CA THR A 77 14.50 -2.46 12.15
C THR A 77 15.84 -2.70 11.47
N ALA A 78 15.88 -3.22 10.24
CA ALA A 78 17.11 -3.43 9.50
C ALA A 78 17.66 -2.12 8.92
N TYR A 79 16.79 -1.21 8.45
CA TYR A 79 17.19 0.12 8.03
C TYR A 79 17.65 0.98 9.23
N ILE A 80 16.92 0.98 10.35
CA ILE A 80 17.31 1.65 11.61
C ILE A 80 18.68 1.16 12.10
N TYR A 81 18.97 -0.14 11.98
CA TYR A 81 20.28 -0.71 12.30
C TYR A 81 21.38 -0.23 11.36
N LEU A 82 21.15 -0.24 10.03
CA LEU A 82 22.12 0.23 9.04
C LEU A 82 22.38 1.74 9.14
N SER A 83 21.34 2.52 9.46
CA SER A 83 21.41 3.96 9.67
C SER A 83 21.95 4.35 11.05
N GLN A 84 22.13 3.41 11.98
CA GLN A 84 22.52 3.69 13.36
C GLN A 84 21.56 4.69 14.05
N MET A 85 20.26 4.50 13.84
CA MET A 85 19.16 5.42 14.21
C MET A 85 19.15 6.79 13.52
N TYR A 86 20.13 7.12 12.67
CA TYR A 86 20.02 8.33 11.86
C TYR A 86 18.84 8.23 10.89
N LYS A 87 18.23 9.38 10.61
CA LYS A 87 17.09 9.54 9.69
C LYS A 87 17.50 10.49 8.57
N PRO A 88 18.35 10.03 7.62
CA PRO A 88 18.70 10.85 6.47
C PRO A 88 17.44 11.12 5.64
N ASP A 89 17.27 12.38 5.24
CA ASP A 89 16.15 12.77 4.38
C ASP A 89 16.26 12.15 2.98
N PHE A 90 15.14 12.01 2.28
CA PHE A 90 15.12 11.45 0.93
C PHE A 90 15.99 12.26 -0.04
N ARG A 91 16.03 13.61 0.09
CA ARG A 91 16.94 14.44 -0.70
C ARG A 91 18.40 14.11 -0.40
N THR A 92 18.77 13.96 0.87
CA THR A 92 20.14 13.57 1.26
C THR A 92 20.56 12.23 0.65
N ILE A 93 19.66 11.24 0.60
CA ILE A 93 19.92 9.93 -0.01
C ILE A 93 20.08 10.06 -1.54
N ASN A 94 19.21 10.83 -2.18
CA ASN A 94 19.18 11.00 -3.64
C ASN A 94 20.35 11.85 -4.16
N ASP A 95 20.66 12.96 -3.50
CA ASP A 95 21.80 13.82 -3.80
C ASP A 95 23.12 13.09 -3.59
N PHE A 96 23.25 12.33 -2.49
CA PHE A 96 24.44 11.50 -2.25
C PHE A 96 24.65 10.48 -3.37
N ARG A 97 23.57 9.84 -3.83
CA ARG A 97 23.62 8.89 -4.96
C ARG A 97 24.04 9.58 -6.25
N LYS A 98 23.38 10.69 -6.61
CA LYS A 98 23.61 11.44 -7.83
C LYS A 98 25.05 11.98 -7.91
N ASN A 99 25.54 12.53 -6.82
CA ASN A 99 26.87 13.17 -6.76
C ASN A 99 28.04 12.18 -6.66
N ASN A 100 27.79 10.89 -6.40
CA ASN A 100 28.81 9.85 -6.22
C ASN A 100 28.52 8.57 -7.03
N ILE A 101 27.83 8.70 -8.16
CA ILE A 101 27.32 7.54 -8.92
C ILE A 101 28.44 6.61 -9.45
N LEU A 102 29.62 7.18 -9.77
CA LEU A 102 30.78 6.45 -10.25
C LEU A 102 31.42 5.63 -9.12
N GLU A 103 31.64 6.27 -7.97
CA GLU A 103 32.18 5.63 -6.77
C GLU A 103 31.23 4.57 -6.22
N LEU A 104 29.93 4.85 -6.19
CA LEU A 104 28.90 3.89 -5.77
C LEU A 104 28.88 2.64 -6.65
N SER A 105 29.01 2.79 -7.98
CA SER A 105 29.12 1.64 -8.87
C SER A 105 30.32 0.77 -8.51
N GLN A 106 31.48 1.38 -8.22
CA GLN A 106 32.68 0.65 -7.80
C GLN A 106 32.51 -0.01 -6.42
N TYR A 107 31.96 0.71 -5.42
CA TYR A 107 31.70 0.14 -4.09
C TYR A 107 30.73 -1.03 -4.14
N PHE A 108 29.69 -0.98 -4.96
CA PHE A 108 28.75 -2.10 -5.10
C PHE A 108 29.42 -3.33 -5.74
N ILE A 109 30.30 -3.12 -6.72
CA ILE A 109 31.14 -4.20 -7.27
C ILE A 109 32.02 -4.80 -6.18
N ASP A 110 32.65 -3.99 -5.32
CA ASP A 110 33.55 -4.47 -4.27
C ASP A 110 32.82 -5.16 -3.11
N ILE A 111 31.62 -4.69 -2.73
CA ILE A 111 30.73 -5.42 -1.82
C ILE A 111 30.37 -6.78 -2.40
N LEU A 112 29.98 -6.86 -3.68
CA LEU A 112 29.65 -8.14 -4.33
C LEU A 112 30.86 -9.07 -4.49
N ARG A 113 32.08 -8.52 -4.70
CA ARG A 113 33.34 -9.28 -4.67
C ARG A 113 33.59 -9.86 -3.28
N MET A 114 33.49 -9.05 -2.23
CA MET A 114 33.66 -9.52 -0.84
C MET A 114 32.62 -10.59 -0.48
N CYS A 115 31.35 -10.38 -0.82
CA CYS A 115 30.29 -11.39 -0.65
C CYS A 115 30.63 -12.71 -1.38
N LYS A 116 31.21 -12.65 -2.60
CA LYS A 116 31.65 -13.84 -3.33
C LYS A 116 32.81 -14.55 -2.62
N GLU A 117 33.87 -13.84 -2.23
CA GLU A 117 35.04 -14.49 -1.61
C GLU A 117 34.74 -15.06 -0.21
N LEU A 118 33.80 -14.45 0.52
CA LEU A 118 33.24 -14.98 1.76
C LEU A 118 32.29 -16.18 1.56
N GLY A 119 32.09 -16.64 0.31
CA GLY A 119 31.24 -17.79 -0.02
C GLY A 119 29.73 -17.52 0.06
N LEU A 120 29.32 -16.27 0.27
CA LEU A 120 27.92 -15.85 0.45
C LEU A 120 27.15 -15.82 -0.87
N ILE A 121 27.85 -15.73 -2.01
CA ILE A 121 27.26 -15.72 -3.36
C ILE A 121 27.82 -16.91 -4.16
N SER A 122 26.93 -17.82 -4.57
CA SER A 122 27.29 -18.92 -5.46
C SER A 122 27.47 -18.41 -6.90
N VAL A 123 28.70 -18.56 -7.43
CA VAL A 123 29.03 -18.06 -8.77
C VAL A 123 28.40 -18.94 -9.85
N GLY A 124 27.28 -18.50 -10.41
CA GLY A 124 26.67 -19.14 -11.59
C GLY A 124 25.14 -19.16 -11.63
N GLN A 125 24.46 -18.84 -10.52
CA GLN A 125 23.01 -18.74 -10.48
C GLN A 125 22.59 -17.27 -10.29
N MET A 126 22.03 -16.68 -11.36
CA MET A 126 21.16 -15.51 -11.25
C MET A 126 19.74 -16.03 -11.03
N ASN A 127 19.26 -15.94 -9.80
CA ASN A 127 17.83 -16.12 -9.53
C ASN A 127 17.19 -14.73 -9.58
N ILE A 128 16.45 -14.46 -10.66
CA ILE A 128 15.58 -13.28 -10.77
C ILE A 128 14.18 -13.74 -10.35
N ASP A 129 13.83 -13.37 -9.12
CA ASP A 129 12.54 -13.49 -8.43
C ASP A 129 11.84 -14.87 -8.37
N GLY A 130 11.19 -15.17 -7.24
CA GLY A 130 10.50 -16.43 -6.96
C GLY A 130 11.35 -17.50 -6.25
N THR A 131 10.96 -17.88 -5.03
CA THR A 131 11.66 -18.86 -4.18
C THR A 131 10.99 -20.25 -4.20
N LYS A 132 11.73 -21.35 -4.43
CA LYS A 132 11.61 -22.70 -3.78
C LYS A 132 12.92 -23.52 -3.90
N ILE A 133 12.95 -24.72 -3.29
CA ILE A 133 14.09 -25.45 -2.67
C ILE A 133 14.04 -26.95 -3.13
N LYS A 134 15.12 -27.74 -3.39
CA LYS A 134 16.60 -27.65 -3.25
C LYS A 134 17.33 -28.65 -4.20
N ALA A 135 18.68 -28.66 -4.15
CA ALA A 135 19.61 -29.80 -4.37
C ALA A 135 19.79 -30.45 -5.77
N ASN A 136 20.99 -30.31 -6.37
CA ASN A 136 22.04 -31.35 -6.45
C ASN A 136 23.34 -30.71 -7.03
N ALA A 137 24.52 -31.25 -6.72
CA ALA A 137 25.80 -30.63 -7.10
C ALA A 137 26.43 -31.25 -8.36
N ALA A 138 26.96 -30.42 -9.28
CA ALA A 138 28.23 -30.67 -10.01
C ALA A 138 28.65 -29.49 -10.93
N ASN A 139 29.96 -29.39 -11.17
CA ASN A 139 30.63 -28.82 -12.36
C ASN A 139 30.40 -27.35 -12.78
N ARG A 140 30.95 -26.38 -12.03
CA ARG A 140 31.53 -25.15 -12.62
C ARG A 140 32.55 -24.35 -11.76
N ARG A 141 33.27 -25.00 -10.84
CA ARG A 141 34.27 -24.34 -9.95
C ARG A 141 35.65 -24.07 -10.58
N THR A 142 35.71 -23.86 -11.89
CA THR A 142 36.93 -23.37 -12.57
C THR A 142 36.55 -22.24 -13.50
N LYS A 143 36.73 -20.99 -13.05
CA LYS A 143 36.65 -19.84 -13.93
C LYS A 143 38.05 -19.53 -14.47
N THR A 144 38.21 -19.59 -15.78
CA THR A 144 39.29 -18.86 -16.45
C THR A 144 39.20 -17.38 -16.08
N LYS A 145 40.34 -16.68 -16.06
CA LYS A 145 40.44 -15.24 -15.76
C LYS A 145 39.41 -14.42 -16.56
N GLU A 146 39.21 -14.78 -17.82
CA GLU A 146 38.18 -14.23 -18.71
C GLU A 146 36.74 -14.45 -18.24
N GLY A 147 36.38 -15.64 -17.73
CA GLY A 147 35.05 -15.96 -17.23
C GLY A 147 34.72 -15.24 -15.91
N TYR A 148 35.76 -14.79 -15.20
CA TYR A 148 35.63 -13.88 -14.07
C TYR A 148 35.45 -12.43 -14.53
N GLN A 149 36.29 -11.95 -15.45
CA GLN A 149 36.15 -10.61 -16.05
C GLN A 149 34.79 -10.41 -16.76
N ARG A 150 34.30 -11.41 -17.51
CA ARG A 150 32.97 -11.40 -18.14
C ARG A 150 31.83 -11.30 -17.11
N TRP A 151 32.01 -11.87 -15.91
CA TRP A 151 31.03 -11.77 -14.82
C TRP A 151 31.05 -10.39 -14.16
N ILE A 152 32.23 -9.81 -13.92
CA ILE A 152 32.36 -8.43 -13.45
C ILE A 152 31.70 -7.45 -14.43
N LYS A 153 31.96 -7.57 -15.74
CA LYS A 153 31.34 -6.70 -16.76
C LYS A 153 29.81 -6.77 -16.76
N ARG A 154 29.23 -7.96 -16.56
CA ARG A 154 27.76 -8.13 -16.45
C ARG A 154 27.19 -7.51 -15.16
N ILE A 155 27.93 -7.59 -14.05
CA ILE A 155 27.55 -6.96 -12.79
C ILE A 155 27.62 -5.43 -12.90
N ASP A 156 28.68 -4.87 -13.48
CA ASP A 156 28.81 -3.43 -13.74
C ASP A 156 27.64 -2.90 -14.58
N GLN A 157 27.29 -3.57 -15.69
CA GLN A 157 26.12 -3.25 -16.49
C GLN A 157 24.81 -3.31 -15.69
N LYS A 158 24.65 -4.28 -14.80
CA LYS A 158 23.44 -4.40 -13.96
C LYS A 158 23.37 -3.36 -12.86
N ILE A 159 24.50 -2.97 -12.25
CA ILE A 159 24.56 -1.89 -11.27
C ILE A 159 24.19 -0.56 -11.92
N LYS A 160 24.68 -0.29 -13.14
CA LYS A 160 24.28 0.90 -13.91
C LYS A 160 22.78 0.94 -14.18
N GLN A 161 22.21 -0.15 -14.70
CA GLN A 161 20.76 -0.27 -14.88
C GLN A 161 19.98 -0.05 -13.56
N ILE A 162 20.49 -0.54 -12.43
CA ILE A 162 19.88 -0.38 -11.11
C ILE A 162 19.88 1.09 -10.63
N LEU A 163 20.96 1.82 -10.92
CA LEU A 163 21.13 3.23 -10.58
C LEU A 163 20.27 4.13 -11.49
N GLU A 164 20.22 3.84 -12.79
CA GLU A 164 19.34 4.49 -13.77
C GLU A 164 17.85 4.30 -13.41
N GLU A 165 17.46 3.08 -12.99
CA GLU A 165 16.10 2.77 -12.51
C GLU A 165 15.74 3.57 -11.24
N ALA A 166 16.70 3.77 -10.32
CA ALA A 166 16.49 4.59 -9.13
C ALA A 166 16.33 6.08 -9.48
N GLU A 167 17.17 6.63 -10.36
CA GLU A 167 17.03 8.01 -10.84
C GLU A 167 15.69 8.24 -11.56
N ALA A 168 15.29 7.33 -12.45
CA ALA A 168 13.99 7.38 -13.12
C ALA A 168 12.79 7.20 -12.17
N THR A 169 12.98 6.53 -11.03
CA THR A 169 11.96 6.40 -9.98
C THR A 169 11.82 7.72 -9.22
N ASP A 170 12.93 8.28 -8.73
CA ASP A 170 12.90 9.54 -7.98
C ASP A 170 12.39 10.70 -8.83
N ALA A 171 12.75 10.79 -10.12
CA ALA A 171 12.23 11.83 -11.01
C ALA A 171 10.69 11.81 -11.15
N LYS A 172 10.07 10.62 -11.19
CA LYS A 172 8.60 10.46 -11.20
C LYS A 172 7.98 10.81 -9.85
N GLU A 173 8.65 10.44 -8.75
CA GLU A 173 8.20 10.79 -7.40
C GLU A 173 8.34 12.29 -7.12
N ASP A 174 9.32 12.98 -7.71
CA ASP A 174 9.49 14.43 -7.65
C ASP A 174 8.37 15.16 -8.41
N GLU A 175 7.95 14.65 -9.58
CA GLU A 175 6.79 15.19 -10.32
C GLU A 175 5.49 15.03 -9.52
N LEU A 176 5.28 13.87 -8.89
CA LEU A 176 4.05 13.51 -8.19
C LEU A 176 3.93 14.14 -6.78
N TYR A 177 5.00 14.11 -5.99
CA TYR A 177 4.99 14.51 -4.58
C TYR A 177 5.73 15.84 -4.31
N ARG A 178 6.57 16.30 -5.26
CA ARG A 178 7.41 17.49 -5.10
C ARG A 178 8.23 17.41 -3.81
N ASP A 179 8.09 18.41 -2.94
CA ASP A 179 8.83 18.50 -1.67
C ASP A 179 8.35 17.51 -0.59
N LYS A 180 7.24 16.80 -0.81
CA LYS A 180 6.69 15.82 0.15
C LYS A 180 7.29 14.44 -0.04
N ARG A 181 7.29 13.66 1.05
CA ARG A 181 7.73 12.25 1.07
C ARG A 181 6.66 11.28 0.56
N GLY A 182 5.39 11.71 0.52
CA GLY A 182 4.27 10.99 -0.09
C GLY A 182 3.58 9.95 0.81
N ASP A 183 4.18 9.60 1.95
CA ASP A 183 3.60 8.77 3.03
C ASP A 183 3.04 9.61 4.20
N GLU A 184 3.14 10.93 4.11
CA GLU A 184 2.65 11.89 5.10
C GLU A 184 1.13 11.83 5.27
N LEU A 185 0.65 11.73 6.51
CA LEU A 185 -0.76 11.93 6.83
C LEU A 185 -1.17 13.39 6.56
N PRO A 186 -2.38 13.66 6.04
CA PRO A 186 -2.92 15.01 5.94
C PRO A 186 -2.86 15.74 7.29
N GLU A 187 -2.59 17.05 7.30
CA GLU A 187 -2.46 17.84 8.54
C GLU A 187 -3.70 17.77 9.45
N GLU A 188 -4.88 17.60 8.84
CA GLU A 188 -6.15 17.36 9.54
C GLU A 188 -6.18 16.05 10.35
N LEU A 189 -5.29 15.11 10.06
CA LEU A 189 -5.23 13.76 10.63
C LEU A 189 -3.95 13.50 11.46
N ASN A 190 -3.01 14.45 11.49
CA ASN A 190 -1.71 14.30 12.14
C ASN A 190 -1.76 14.21 13.69
N THR A 191 -2.94 14.34 14.30
CA THR A 191 -3.13 14.21 15.76
C THR A 191 -4.12 13.09 16.06
N GLN A 192 -3.80 12.22 17.03
CA GLN A 192 -4.63 11.07 17.39
C GLN A 192 -6.09 11.46 17.73
N GLU A 193 -6.30 12.63 18.33
CA GLU A 193 -7.63 13.16 18.64
C GLU A 193 -8.43 13.54 17.39
N LYS A 194 -7.81 14.28 16.45
CA LYS A 194 -8.44 14.64 15.17
C LYS A 194 -8.76 13.41 14.34
N LEU A 195 -7.83 12.44 14.30
CA LEU A 195 -8.01 11.15 13.64
C LEU A 195 -9.19 10.38 14.25
N LYS A 196 -9.23 10.22 15.58
CA LYS A 196 -10.36 9.59 16.29
C LYS A 196 -11.69 10.30 16.01
N ALA A 197 -11.72 11.64 16.02
CA ALA A 197 -12.92 12.42 15.73
C ALA A 197 -13.41 12.26 14.28
N LYS A 198 -12.50 12.25 13.29
CA LYS A 198 -12.85 12.05 11.88
C LYS A 198 -13.30 10.61 11.61
N ILE A 199 -12.64 9.61 12.19
CA ILE A 199 -13.07 8.21 12.17
C ILE A 199 -14.47 8.07 12.80
N LYS A 200 -14.73 8.67 13.97
CA LYS A 200 -16.04 8.60 14.62
C LYS A 200 -17.15 9.18 13.72
N LYS A 201 -16.93 10.35 13.13
CA LYS A 201 -17.88 10.97 12.17
C LYS A 201 -18.13 10.09 10.94
N VAL A 202 -17.11 9.40 10.42
CA VAL A 202 -17.26 8.47 9.30
C VAL A 202 -18.05 7.22 9.71
N MET A 203 -17.74 6.64 10.88
CA MET A 203 -18.50 5.51 11.44
C MET A 203 -19.96 5.86 11.77
N GLU A 204 -20.23 7.10 12.20
CA GLU A 204 -21.59 7.61 12.42
C GLU A 204 -22.38 7.71 11.10
N LYS A 205 -21.75 8.11 9.99
CA LYS A 205 -22.38 8.06 8.66
C LYS A 205 -22.73 6.63 8.25
N PHE A 206 -21.78 5.70 8.32
CA PHE A 206 -22.02 4.29 7.99
C PHE A 206 -23.08 3.61 8.89
N ASN A 207 -23.21 4.04 10.15
CA ASN A 207 -24.25 3.52 11.05
C ASN A 207 -25.65 4.11 10.78
N ASN A 208 -25.73 5.29 10.19
CA ASN A 208 -27.00 5.91 9.78
C ASN A 208 -27.47 5.39 8.41
N GLU A 209 -26.55 4.97 7.54
CA GLU A 209 -26.81 4.27 6.27
C GLU A 209 -27.23 2.80 6.47
N LYS A 210 -28.22 2.57 7.35
CA LYS A 210 -28.89 1.26 7.51
C LYS A 210 -29.90 0.94 6.39
N GLU A 211 -30.04 1.81 5.40
CA GLU A 211 -30.76 1.49 4.18
C GLU A 211 -29.93 0.49 3.35
N LYS A 212 -30.45 -0.73 3.22
CA LYS A 212 -29.89 -1.75 2.33
C LYS A 212 -30.26 -1.39 0.89
N ILE A 213 -29.48 -0.49 0.29
CA ILE A 213 -29.66 -0.08 -1.11
C ILE A 213 -29.24 -1.25 -2.01
N ASN A 214 -30.10 -1.60 -2.98
CA ASN A 214 -29.78 -2.55 -4.03
C ASN A 214 -28.94 -1.84 -5.11
N LEU A 215 -27.79 -2.41 -5.48
CA LEU A 215 -26.86 -1.79 -6.43
C LEU A 215 -27.38 -1.75 -7.88
N SER A 216 -28.33 -2.60 -8.24
CA SER A 216 -28.87 -2.67 -9.61
C SER A 216 -30.17 -1.89 -9.80
N ASP A 217 -30.95 -1.72 -8.73
CA ASP A 217 -32.21 -0.98 -8.74
C ASP A 217 -32.41 -0.29 -7.38
N PRO A 218 -32.12 1.03 -7.26
CA PRO A 218 -32.13 1.74 -5.98
C PRO A 218 -33.49 1.77 -5.26
N ASP A 219 -34.60 1.67 -6.00
CA ASP A 219 -35.96 1.82 -5.47
C ASP A 219 -36.56 0.49 -4.96
N ALA A 220 -35.96 -0.65 -5.35
CA ALA A 220 -36.39 -1.98 -4.95
C ALA A 220 -36.00 -2.30 -3.49
N LYS A 221 -36.99 -2.62 -2.65
CA LYS A 221 -36.78 -2.94 -1.22
C LYS A 221 -37.04 -4.40 -0.90
N PHE A 222 -36.44 -4.87 0.20
CA PHE A 222 -36.68 -6.22 0.72
C PHE A 222 -38.08 -6.33 1.30
N MET A 223 -38.90 -7.22 0.74
CA MET A 223 -40.26 -7.52 1.22
C MET A 223 -40.55 -9.02 1.11
N LYS A 224 -41.68 -9.46 1.66
CA LYS A 224 -42.11 -10.86 1.53
C LYS A 224 -42.94 -11.02 0.25
N ASP A 225 -42.42 -11.78 -0.71
CA ASP A 225 -43.20 -12.24 -1.86
C ASP A 225 -44.30 -13.23 -1.41
N GLY A 226 -45.32 -13.44 -2.24
CA GLY A 226 -46.46 -14.35 -2.00
C GLY A 226 -46.08 -15.83 -1.76
N ARG A 227 -44.80 -16.18 -1.90
CA ARG A 227 -44.20 -17.47 -1.52
C ARG A 227 -43.54 -17.46 -0.13
N TYR A 228 -43.80 -16.44 0.69
CA TYR A 228 -43.21 -16.20 2.02
C TYR A 228 -41.66 -16.07 2.03
N ARG A 229 -41.04 -15.81 0.88
CA ARG A 229 -39.60 -15.55 0.76
C ARG A 229 -39.34 -14.05 0.91
N ILE A 230 -38.27 -13.69 1.62
CA ILE A 230 -37.80 -12.31 1.67
C ILE A 230 -36.88 -12.10 0.48
N ASP A 231 -37.28 -11.25 -0.46
CA ASP A 231 -36.55 -10.94 -1.68
C ASP A 231 -36.67 -9.44 -1.99
N THR A 232 -35.86 -8.93 -2.92
CA THR A 232 -36.03 -7.56 -3.45
C THR A 232 -37.22 -7.52 -4.39
N SER A 233 -38.24 -6.73 -4.09
CA SER A 233 -39.46 -6.68 -4.90
C SER A 233 -40.14 -5.31 -4.79
N TYR A 234 -41.24 -5.16 -5.54
CA TYR A 234 -42.12 -4.00 -5.49
C TYR A 234 -43.50 -4.43 -5.01
N ASN A 235 -44.20 -3.54 -4.30
CA ASN A 235 -45.55 -3.79 -3.81
C ASN A 235 -46.54 -3.16 -4.81
N CYS A 236 -47.16 -3.99 -5.64
CA CYS A 236 -48.12 -3.57 -6.66
C CYS A 236 -49.54 -3.60 -6.10
N GLN A 237 -50.23 -2.47 -6.22
CA GLN A 237 -51.53 -2.21 -5.61
C GLN A 237 -52.56 -1.91 -6.71
N ALA A 238 -53.76 -2.47 -6.61
CA ALA A 238 -54.81 -2.27 -7.61
C ALA A 238 -56.20 -2.20 -6.97
N SER A 239 -56.99 -1.21 -7.38
CA SER A 239 -58.40 -1.06 -6.99
C SER A 239 -59.31 -1.61 -8.09
N LEU A 240 -60.38 -2.30 -7.67
CA LEU A 240 -61.35 -2.96 -8.55
C LEU A 240 -62.77 -2.50 -8.20
N SER A 241 -63.64 -2.37 -9.21
CA SER A 241 -65.08 -2.17 -9.01
C SER A 241 -65.78 -3.47 -8.60
N LYS A 242 -67.06 -3.39 -8.21
CA LYS A 242 -67.90 -4.57 -7.88
C LYS A 242 -68.07 -5.49 -9.11
N GLU A 243 -67.92 -4.94 -10.31
CA GLU A 243 -67.95 -5.59 -11.62
C GLU A 243 -66.57 -6.07 -12.11
N GLN A 244 -65.55 -6.08 -11.23
CA GLN A 244 -64.16 -6.47 -11.52
C GLN A 244 -63.42 -5.59 -12.54
N ILE A 245 -63.89 -4.35 -12.76
CA ILE A 245 -63.18 -3.37 -13.61
C ILE A 245 -62.07 -2.71 -12.79
N MET A 246 -60.85 -2.64 -13.32
CA MET A 246 -59.73 -1.96 -12.66
C MET A 246 -59.91 -0.43 -12.72
N LEU A 247 -59.84 0.23 -11.56
CA LEU A 247 -60.10 1.67 -11.40
C LEU A 247 -58.81 2.49 -11.23
N SER A 248 -57.82 1.94 -10.51
CA SER A 248 -56.46 2.44 -10.46
C SER A 248 -55.46 1.32 -10.17
N SER A 249 -54.21 1.51 -10.58
CA SER A 249 -53.09 0.69 -10.16
C SER A 249 -51.87 1.58 -9.88
N GLU A 250 -51.12 1.27 -8.82
CA GLU A 250 -49.87 1.95 -8.46
C GLU A 250 -48.83 0.93 -7.98
N VAL A 251 -47.57 1.35 -7.96
CA VAL A 251 -46.45 0.56 -7.44
C VAL A 251 -45.80 1.35 -6.31
N ILE A 252 -45.72 0.75 -5.13
CA ILE A 252 -45.06 1.34 -3.96
C ILE A 252 -43.84 0.53 -3.53
N SER A 253 -42.82 1.21 -2.99
CA SER A 253 -41.62 0.56 -2.44
C SER A 253 -41.72 0.24 -0.94
N GLU A 254 -42.84 0.57 -0.29
CA GLU A 254 -43.11 0.18 1.10
C GLU A 254 -43.66 -1.24 1.20
N ALA A 255 -43.06 -2.05 2.08
CA ALA A 255 -43.44 -3.45 2.33
C ALA A 255 -44.71 -3.62 3.21
N SER A 256 -45.56 -2.59 3.32
CA SER A 256 -46.73 -2.54 4.22
C SER A 256 -47.89 -1.83 3.56
N ASP A 257 -49.05 -2.48 3.50
CA ASP A 257 -50.22 -2.01 2.74
C ASP A 257 -51.00 -0.89 3.44
N ARG A 258 -50.76 -0.65 4.73
CA ARG A 258 -51.39 0.42 5.53
C ARG A 258 -51.40 1.80 4.88
N LYS A 259 -50.30 2.22 4.25
CA LYS A 259 -50.23 3.52 3.54
C LYS A 259 -50.72 3.45 2.09
N ALA A 260 -50.87 2.24 1.53
CA ALA A 260 -51.39 2.05 0.18
C ALA A 260 -52.86 2.46 0.08
N LEU A 261 -53.65 2.25 1.14
CA LEU A 261 -55.09 2.52 1.13
C LEU A 261 -55.41 3.99 0.80
N GLU A 262 -54.76 4.93 1.49
CA GLU A 262 -54.98 6.37 1.27
C GLU A 262 -54.55 6.80 -0.14
N LEU A 263 -53.47 6.22 -0.66
CA LEU A 263 -53.00 6.45 -2.03
C LEU A 263 -54.00 5.92 -3.06
N MET A 264 -54.46 4.66 -2.91
CA MET A 264 -55.44 4.02 -3.79
C MET A 264 -56.76 4.78 -3.86
N VAL A 265 -57.26 5.29 -2.73
CA VAL A 265 -58.48 6.10 -2.71
C VAL A 265 -58.27 7.38 -3.51
N LYS A 266 -57.20 8.14 -3.25
CA LYS A 266 -56.91 9.39 -3.97
C LYS A 266 -56.73 9.18 -5.48
N THR A 267 -55.98 8.16 -5.90
CA THR A 267 -55.82 7.84 -7.33
C THR A 267 -57.15 7.40 -7.96
N THR A 268 -57.97 6.60 -7.25
CA THR A 268 -59.30 6.18 -7.74
C THR A 268 -60.26 7.38 -7.88
N GLU A 269 -60.29 8.28 -6.90
CA GLU A 269 -61.12 9.51 -6.93
C GLU A 269 -60.68 10.46 -8.05
N ALA A 270 -59.37 10.59 -8.28
CA ALA A 270 -58.83 11.39 -9.38
C ALA A 270 -59.20 10.79 -10.75
N ASN A 271 -59.08 9.47 -10.92
CA ASN A 271 -59.42 8.77 -12.17
C ASN A 271 -60.92 8.82 -12.48
N LEU A 272 -61.79 8.74 -11.47
CA LEU A 272 -63.25 8.78 -11.63
C LEU A 272 -63.83 10.21 -11.61
N ALA A 273 -63.03 11.21 -11.23
CA ALA A 273 -63.45 12.59 -10.95
C ALA A 273 -64.64 12.69 -9.97
N GLN A 274 -64.80 11.71 -9.08
CA GLN A 274 -65.90 11.57 -8.12
C GLN A 274 -65.42 10.93 -6.81
N PRO A 275 -65.97 11.32 -5.64
CA PRO A 275 -65.55 10.79 -4.35
C PRO A 275 -66.01 9.34 -4.14
N VAL A 276 -65.14 8.51 -3.56
CA VAL A 276 -65.43 7.11 -3.24
C VAL A 276 -66.21 7.01 -1.93
N LYS A 277 -67.43 6.46 -1.98
CA LYS A 277 -68.36 6.43 -0.84
C LYS A 277 -68.24 5.20 0.06
N GLU A 278 -67.81 4.07 -0.51
CA GLU A 278 -67.68 2.78 0.17
C GLU A 278 -66.36 2.14 -0.27
N ILE A 279 -65.61 1.59 0.69
CA ILE A 279 -64.35 0.89 0.45
C ILE A 279 -64.42 -0.45 1.18
N ALA A 280 -64.07 -1.54 0.49
CA ALA A 280 -63.82 -2.84 1.08
C ALA A 280 -62.34 -3.17 0.88
N ALA A 281 -61.61 -3.37 1.99
CA ALA A 281 -60.20 -3.69 2.00
C ALA A 281 -59.93 -4.83 3.00
N ASP A 282 -58.86 -5.59 2.78
CA ASP A 282 -58.45 -6.66 3.69
C ASP A 282 -57.79 -6.08 4.96
N ALA A 283 -57.69 -6.89 6.02
CA ALA A 283 -57.11 -6.49 7.31
C ALA A 283 -55.63 -6.03 7.20
N GLY A 284 -54.92 -6.38 6.13
CA GLY A 284 -53.56 -5.89 5.85
C GLY A 284 -53.45 -4.37 5.64
N TYR A 285 -54.55 -3.71 5.27
CA TYR A 285 -54.61 -2.25 5.09
C TYR A 285 -54.90 -1.49 6.41
N SER A 286 -55.05 -2.19 7.54
CA SER A 286 -55.38 -1.63 8.88
C SER A 286 -54.17 -1.51 9.82
#